data_AF-A0A978T8Y7-F1
#
_entry.id   AF-A0A978T8Y7-F1
#
_cell.length_a   1.000
_cell.length_b   1.000
_cell.length_c   1.000
_cell.angle_alpha   90.00
_cell.angle_beta   90.00
_cell.angle_gamma   90.00
#
_symmetry.space_group_name_H-M   'P 1'
#
loop_
_entity.id
_entity.type
_entity.pdbx_description
1 polymer ?
#
loop_
_entity_poly.entity_id
_entity_poly.type
_entity_poly.pdbx_seq_one_letter_code
_entity_poly.pdbx_strand_id
1 'polypeptide(L)'
;MSKPQTAMPVPVLQSLSITLPTQFEKAFDLQTPARWIALYWEPQLGQACYTDGETVGLGNAQAWQIFCTHPEIKPCLSPYQLGDGGDSAQHYLVLDRQSQQLYVGEAAVVSDCLRHPAALEMLAQLDQPHRQPQWQWPTQLRAALHRKWLLILAGVVSVALGFGLLYTVGEFAYDVVEEVLDD
;
A
#
# COMPACT_ATOMS: atom_id res chain seq x y z
N MET A 1 -38.92 -35.14 17.83
CA MET A 1 -37.70 -35.01 17.01
C MET A 1 -37.50 -33.54 16.70
N SER A 2 -36.70 -32.85 17.50
CA SER A 2 -36.36 -31.43 17.29
C SER A 2 -35.29 -31.36 16.20
N LYS A 3 -35.52 -30.56 15.15
CA LYS A 3 -34.50 -30.29 14.14
C LYS A 3 -33.24 -29.70 14.82
N PRO A 4 -32.02 -30.06 14.39
CA PRO A 4 -30.84 -29.37 14.87
C PRO A 4 -30.98 -27.88 14.53
N GLN A 5 -30.89 -27.05 15.56
CA GLN A 5 -30.82 -25.61 15.42
C GLN A 5 -29.51 -25.32 14.68
N THR A 6 -29.62 -25.00 13.38
CA THR A 6 -28.49 -24.52 12.59
C THR A 6 -27.87 -23.36 13.35
N ALA A 7 -26.64 -23.52 13.85
CA ALA A 7 -25.92 -22.42 14.46
C ALA A 7 -25.90 -21.28 13.44
N MET A 8 -26.43 -20.12 13.81
CA MET A 8 -26.32 -18.92 12.99
C MET A 8 -24.82 -18.75 12.67
N PRO A 9 -24.42 -18.62 11.40
CA PRO A 9 -23.05 -18.25 11.10
C PRO A 9 -22.76 -16.96 11.88
N VAL A 10 -21.67 -16.97 12.65
CA VAL A 10 -21.27 -15.78 13.40
C VAL A 10 -21.15 -14.65 12.37
N PRO A 11 -21.79 -13.50 12.57
CA PRO A 11 -21.62 -12.37 11.67
C PRO A 11 -20.17 -11.89 11.75
N VAL A 12 -19.39 -12.08 10.69
CA VAL A 12 -17.95 -11.77 10.66
C VAL A 12 -17.69 -10.61 9.72
N LEU A 13 -17.11 -9.52 10.23
CA LEU A 13 -16.35 -8.59 9.39
C LEU A 13 -15.03 -9.26 9.03
N GLN A 14 -14.74 -9.36 7.74
CA GLN A 14 -13.53 -9.98 7.22
C GLN A 14 -12.60 -8.93 6.62
N SER A 15 -11.33 -8.97 6.99
CA SER A 15 -10.29 -8.14 6.36
C SER A 15 -10.03 -8.60 4.93
N LEU A 16 -9.94 -7.63 4.01
CA LEU A 16 -9.61 -7.84 2.61
C LEU A 16 -8.12 -7.53 2.38
N SER A 17 -7.40 -8.45 1.74
CA SER A 17 -5.99 -8.24 1.35
C SER A 17 -5.85 -7.33 0.12
N ILE A 18 -6.44 -6.14 0.18
CA ILE A 18 -6.42 -5.12 -0.87
C ILE A 18 -5.53 -3.96 -0.43
N THR A 19 -4.56 -3.60 -1.26
CA THR A 19 -3.78 -2.38 -1.07
C THR A 19 -4.57 -1.19 -1.60
N LEU A 20 -5.02 -0.30 -0.70
CA LEU A 20 -5.73 0.90 -1.12
C LEU A 20 -4.76 1.94 -1.71
N PRO A 21 -5.12 2.59 -2.84
CA PRO A 21 -4.34 3.69 -3.36
C PRO A 21 -4.41 4.90 -2.42
N THR A 22 -3.33 5.69 -2.32
CA THR A 22 -3.26 6.86 -1.43
C THR A 22 -4.34 7.93 -1.70
N GLN A 23 -4.87 7.95 -2.92
CA GLN A 23 -5.92 8.86 -3.37
C GLN A 23 -7.33 8.28 -3.28
N PHE A 24 -7.51 7.11 -2.66
CA PHE A 24 -8.79 6.41 -2.56
C PHE A 24 -9.92 7.30 -2.01
N GLU A 25 -9.73 7.88 -0.82
CA GLU A 25 -10.75 8.72 -0.17
C GLU A 25 -11.14 9.93 -1.03
N LYS A 26 -10.15 10.54 -1.69
CA LYS A 26 -10.38 11.69 -2.58
C LYS A 26 -11.11 11.29 -3.86
N ALA A 27 -10.79 10.13 -4.42
CA ALA A 27 -11.46 9.63 -5.62
C ALA A 27 -12.94 9.33 -5.36
N PHE A 28 -13.25 8.79 -4.18
CA PHE A 28 -14.62 8.50 -3.75
C PHE A 28 -15.41 9.71 -3.25
N ASP A 29 -14.77 10.89 -3.10
CA ASP A 29 -15.38 12.11 -2.56
C ASP A 29 -16.00 11.90 -1.17
N LEU A 30 -15.27 11.26 -0.25
CA LEU A 30 -15.74 11.01 1.12
C LEU A 30 -15.69 12.31 1.94
N GLN A 31 -16.86 12.81 2.36
CA GLN A 31 -17.00 14.10 3.07
C GLN A 31 -17.31 13.93 4.57
N THR A 32 -16.77 12.88 5.20
CA THR A 32 -16.90 12.66 6.65
C THR A 32 -15.52 12.61 7.32
N PRO A 33 -15.35 13.18 8.53
CA PRO A 33 -14.14 13.03 9.33
C PRO A 33 -14.08 11.69 10.08
N ALA A 34 -15.12 10.85 10.04
CA ALA A 34 -15.16 9.58 10.73
C ALA A 34 -14.01 8.67 10.32
N ARG A 35 -13.46 7.90 11.28
CA ARG A 35 -12.40 6.91 11.03
C ARG A 35 -12.92 5.71 10.25
N TRP A 36 -14.10 5.24 10.60
CA TRP A 36 -14.74 4.04 10.06
C TRP A 36 -15.82 4.46 9.09
N ILE A 37 -15.72 4.02 7.83
CA ILE A 37 -16.66 4.40 6.77
C ILE A 37 -17.09 3.15 6.02
N ALA A 38 -18.39 2.87 5.99
CA ALA A 38 -18.95 1.85 5.11
C ALA A 38 -19.25 2.44 3.72
N LEU A 39 -19.05 1.64 2.68
CA LEU A 39 -19.25 1.96 1.27
C LEU A 39 -20.10 0.86 0.62
N TYR A 40 -21.07 1.26 -0.19
CA TYR A 40 -21.96 0.34 -0.91
C TYR A 40 -22.53 0.99 -2.17
N TRP A 41 -23.06 0.17 -3.09
CA TRP A 41 -23.82 0.66 -4.23
C TRP A 41 -25.31 0.69 -3.92
N GLU A 42 -25.96 1.81 -4.21
CA GLU A 42 -27.42 1.92 -4.17
C GLU A 42 -27.97 1.86 -5.61
N PRO A 43 -28.49 0.71 -6.06
CA PRO A 43 -28.92 0.53 -7.45
C PRO A 43 -30.06 1.47 -7.85
N GLN A 44 -30.94 1.84 -6.92
CA GLN A 44 -32.07 2.74 -7.23
C GLN A 44 -31.59 4.17 -7.54
N LEU A 45 -30.46 4.57 -6.98
CA LEU A 45 -29.86 5.89 -7.20
C LEU A 45 -28.79 5.86 -8.30
N GLY A 46 -28.29 4.68 -8.67
CA GLY A 46 -27.16 4.54 -9.59
C GLY A 46 -25.90 5.21 -9.03
N GLN A 47 -25.73 5.20 -7.72
CA GLN A 47 -24.71 5.96 -7.01
C GLN A 47 -24.01 5.09 -5.97
N ALA A 48 -22.72 5.38 -5.77
CA ALA A 48 -22.01 4.90 -4.60
C ALA A 48 -22.46 5.69 -3.37
N CYS A 49 -22.78 5.01 -2.29
CA CYS A 49 -23.14 5.62 -1.02
C CYS A 49 -22.10 5.28 0.04
N TYR A 50 -21.97 6.16 1.02
CA TYR A 50 -21.15 5.90 2.19
C TYR A 50 -21.89 6.27 3.47
N THR A 51 -21.53 5.63 4.58
CA THR A 51 -22.06 5.94 5.90
C THR A 51 -21.03 5.71 6.99
N ASP A 52 -21.03 6.56 8.00
CA ASP A 52 -20.26 6.40 9.24
C ASP A 52 -21.13 5.87 10.39
N GLY A 53 -22.37 5.48 10.11
CA GLY A 53 -23.35 5.01 11.10
C GLY A 53 -24.28 6.10 11.63
N GLU A 54 -23.91 7.37 11.47
CA GLU A 54 -24.74 8.53 11.86
C GLU A 54 -25.30 9.24 10.63
N THR A 55 -24.45 9.41 9.61
CA THR A 55 -24.77 10.13 8.38
C THR A 55 -24.66 9.21 7.17
N VAL A 56 -25.39 9.55 6.11
CA VAL A 56 -25.28 8.91 4.81
C VAL A 56 -24.93 9.98 3.79
N GLY A 57 -23.90 9.71 3.00
CA GLY A 57 -23.45 10.58 1.92
C GLY A 57 -23.41 9.86 0.58
N LEU A 58 -23.33 10.65 -0.49
CA LEU A 58 -23.11 10.15 -1.84
C LEU A 58 -21.62 10.25 -2.17
N GLY A 59 -21.04 9.15 -2.63
CA GLY A 59 -19.68 9.11 -3.15
C GLY A 59 -19.64 9.12 -4.67
N ASN A 60 -18.45 9.06 -5.26
CA ASN A 60 -18.27 9.10 -6.71
C ASN A 60 -18.58 7.75 -7.39
N ALA A 61 -19.63 7.70 -8.22
CA ALA A 61 -20.04 6.50 -8.94
C ALA A 61 -18.97 5.96 -9.92
N GLN A 62 -18.24 6.84 -10.59
CA GLN A 62 -17.18 6.43 -11.52
C GLN A 62 -16.00 5.81 -10.77
N ALA A 63 -15.63 6.37 -9.62
CA ALA A 63 -14.59 5.78 -8.77
C ALA A 63 -14.99 4.39 -8.27
N TRP A 64 -16.25 4.21 -7.86
CA TRP A 64 -16.80 2.91 -7.48
C TRP A 64 -16.71 1.88 -8.60
N GLN A 65 -17.13 2.25 -9.82
CA GLN A 65 -17.07 1.36 -10.97
C GLN A 65 -15.63 0.96 -11.30
N ILE A 66 -14.70 1.91 -11.35
CA ILE A 66 -13.28 1.63 -11.61
C ILE A 66 -12.72 0.70 -10.54
N PHE A 67 -12.99 0.98 -9.26
CA PHE A 67 -12.52 0.16 -8.16
C PHE A 67 -13.03 -1.28 -8.23
N CYS A 68 -14.35 -1.48 -8.40
CA CYS A 68 -14.95 -2.82 -8.39
C CYS A 68 -14.64 -3.63 -9.66
N THR A 69 -14.36 -2.96 -10.78
CA THR A 69 -14.03 -3.62 -12.06
C THR A 69 -12.53 -3.81 -12.28
N HIS A 70 -11.68 -3.22 -11.43
CA HIS A 70 -10.23 -3.34 -11.56
C HIS A 70 -9.78 -4.81 -11.49
N PRO A 71 -8.91 -5.28 -12.41
CA PRO A 71 -8.55 -6.71 -12.49
C PRO A 71 -7.98 -7.32 -11.22
N GLU A 72 -7.27 -6.53 -10.40
CA GLU A 72 -6.70 -7.00 -9.13
C GLU A 72 -7.70 -6.96 -7.96
N ILE A 73 -8.77 -6.17 -8.07
CA ILE A 73 -9.76 -5.97 -7.00
C ILE A 73 -10.97 -6.86 -7.21
N LYS A 74 -11.45 -6.96 -8.45
CA LYS A 74 -12.64 -7.72 -8.83
C LYS A 74 -12.65 -9.15 -8.29
N PRO A 75 -11.57 -9.95 -8.36
CA PRO A 75 -11.58 -11.31 -7.83
C PRO A 75 -11.84 -11.34 -6.32
N CYS A 76 -11.27 -10.38 -5.57
CA CYS A 76 -11.46 -10.25 -4.13
C CYS A 76 -12.89 -9.83 -3.76
N LEU A 77 -13.56 -9.05 -4.63
CA LEU A 77 -14.92 -8.57 -4.36
C LEU A 77 -16.03 -9.48 -4.91
N SER A 78 -15.72 -10.33 -5.90
CA SER A 78 -16.72 -11.17 -6.59
C SER A 78 -17.61 -12.06 -5.71
N PRO A 79 -17.19 -12.53 -4.51
CA PRO A 79 -18.07 -13.28 -3.63
C PRO A 79 -19.15 -12.44 -2.94
N TYR A 80 -19.01 -11.11 -2.92
CA TYR A 80 -19.83 -10.22 -2.11
C TYR A 80 -20.84 -9.45 -2.97
N GLN A 81 -22.08 -9.38 -2.48
CA GLN A 81 -23.15 -8.64 -3.13
C GLN A 81 -23.12 -7.18 -2.68
N LEU A 82 -22.38 -6.36 -3.41
CA LEU A 82 -22.18 -4.93 -3.10
C LEU A 82 -23.23 -4.01 -3.75
N GLY A 83 -24.24 -4.58 -4.42
CA GLY A 83 -25.34 -3.88 -5.11
C GLY A 83 -25.21 -3.81 -6.64
N ASP A 84 -24.16 -4.40 -7.19
CA ASP A 84 -23.82 -4.42 -8.63
C ASP A 84 -24.77 -5.26 -9.51
N GLY A 85 -25.55 -6.16 -8.91
CA GLY A 85 -26.54 -7.01 -9.59
C GLY A 85 -27.92 -6.39 -9.82
N GLY A 86 -28.15 -5.14 -9.41
CA GLY A 86 -29.47 -4.47 -9.46
C GLY A 86 -30.32 -4.64 -8.20
N ASP A 87 -29.97 -5.60 -7.34
CA ASP A 87 -30.52 -5.75 -6.00
C ASP A 87 -29.78 -4.86 -4.99
N SER A 88 -30.46 -4.48 -3.90
CA SER A 88 -29.82 -3.74 -2.80
C SER A 88 -28.63 -4.50 -2.23
N ALA A 89 -27.56 -3.76 -1.93
CA ALA A 89 -26.32 -4.30 -1.38
C ALA A 89 -26.57 -5.09 -0.08
N GLN A 90 -26.17 -6.36 -0.07
CA GLN A 90 -26.22 -7.22 1.13
C GLN A 90 -24.92 -7.15 1.92
N HIS A 91 -23.84 -6.72 1.29
CA HIS A 91 -22.53 -6.55 1.89
C HIS A 91 -22.04 -5.12 1.70
N TYR A 92 -21.42 -4.58 2.74
CA TYR A 92 -20.76 -3.27 2.70
C TYR A 92 -19.25 -3.45 2.85
N LEU A 93 -18.50 -2.61 2.16
CA LEU A 93 -17.07 -2.46 2.39
C LEU A 93 -16.85 -1.48 3.53
N VAL A 94 -15.98 -1.78 4.47
CA VAL A 94 -15.67 -0.89 5.61
C VAL A 94 -14.21 -0.46 5.51
N LEU A 95 -13.99 0.85 5.43
CA LEU A 95 -12.68 1.47 5.44
C LEU A 95 -12.27 1.83 6.88
N ASP A 96 -11.11 1.36 7.31
CA ASP A 96 -10.36 1.97 8.43
C ASP A 96 -9.37 3.00 7.88
N ARG A 97 -9.68 4.28 8.02
CA ARG A 97 -8.80 5.35 7.53
C ARG A 97 -7.46 5.41 8.23
N GLN A 98 -7.37 4.93 9.47
CA GLN A 98 -6.13 5.01 10.24
C GLN A 98 -5.10 3.98 9.74
N SER A 99 -5.54 2.75 9.47
CA SER A 99 -4.68 1.68 8.97
C SER A 99 -4.68 1.56 7.45
N GLN A 100 -5.57 2.28 6.75
CA GLN A 100 -5.87 2.12 5.32
C GLN A 100 -6.22 0.67 4.96
N GLN A 101 -6.86 -0.04 5.90
CA GLN A 101 -7.32 -1.41 5.72
C GLN A 101 -8.79 -1.40 5.26
N LEU A 102 -9.11 -2.32 4.36
CA LEU A 102 -10.48 -2.54 3.90
C LEU A 102 -11.01 -3.85 4.49
N TYR A 103 -12.26 -3.82 4.94
CA TYR A 103 -13.00 -4.97 5.43
C TYR A 103 -14.29 -5.12 4.63
N VAL A 104 -14.92 -6.27 4.76
CA VAL A 104 -16.25 -6.54 4.21
C VAL A 104 -17.09 -7.27 5.24
N GLY A 105 -18.38 -6.97 5.27
CA GLY A 105 -19.33 -7.65 6.13
C GLY A 105 -20.75 -7.49 5.61
N GLU A 106 -21.67 -8.27 6.16
CA GLU A 106 -23.10 -8.11 5.89
C GLU A 106 -23.57 -6.72 6.33
N ALA A 107 -24.48 -6.12 5.57
CA ALA A 107 -24.95 -4.75 5.77
C ALA A 107 -25.46 -4.51 7.21
N ALA A 108 -26.27 -5.44 7.74
CA ALA A 108 -26.81 -5.34 9.11
C ALA A 108 -25.70 -5.33 10.17
N VAL A 109 -24.70 -6.20 10.02
CA VAL A 109 -23.56 -6.34 10.93
C VAL A 109 -22.70 -5.09 10.90
N VAL A 110 -22.39 -4.61 9.70
CA VAL A 110 -21.62 -3.38 9.50
C VAL A 110 -22.34 -2.19 10.13
N SER A 111 -23.65 -2.06 9.92
CA SER A 111 -24.45 -0.99 10.53
C SER A 111 -24.50 -1.07 12.06
N ASP A 112 -24.55 -2.27 12.65
CA ASP A 112 -24.47 -2.47 14.10
C ASP A 112 -23.08 -2.10 14.64
N CYS A 113 -22.01 -2.47 13.93
CA CYS A 113 -20.62 -2.16 14.29
C CYS A 113 -20.31 -0.66 14.20
N LEU A 114 -20.81 0.03 13.18
CA LEU A 114 -20.62 1.49 13.05
C LEU A 114 -21.30 2.26 14.19
N ARG A 115 -22.45 1.77 14.68
CA ARG A 115 -23.10 2.31 15.89
C ARG A 115 -22.33 2.03 17.18
N HIS A 116 -21.46 1.02 17.20
CA HIS A 116 -20.68 0.60 18.36
C HIS A 116 -19.19 0.43 18.00
N PRO A 117 -18.46 1.54 17.79
CA PRO A 117 -17.12 1.50 17.19
C PRO A 117 -16.09 0.71 18.02
N ALA A 118 -16.32 0.47 19.31
CA ALA A 118 -15.44 -0.34 20.16
C ALA A 118 -15.18 -1.75 19.59
N ALA A 119 -16.14 -2.36 18.90
CA ALA A 119 -15.95 -3.66 18.25
C ALA A 119 -14.96 -3.57 17.06
N LEU A 120 -15.06 -2.49 16.27
CA LEU A 120 -14.15 -2.22 15.16
C LEU A 120 -12.73 -1.90 15.64
N GLU A 121 -12.61 -1.19 16.76
CA GLU A 121 -11.32 -0.96 17.41
C GLU A 121 -10.65 -2.25 17.86
N MET A 122 -11.42 -3.18 18.45
CA MET A 122 -10.91 -4.50 18.82
C MET A 122 -10.48 -5.31 17.59
N LEU A 123 -11.29 -5.31 16.52
CA LEU A 123 -10.93 -5.95 15.26
C LEU A 123 -9.62 -5.38 14.70
N ALA A 124 -9.48 -4.05 14.64
CA ALA A 124 -8.28 -3.39 14.16
C ALA A 124 -7.03 -3.77 14.95
N GLN A 125 -7.16 -3.99 16.26
CA GLN A 125 -6.07 -4.44 17.12
C GLN A 125 -5.68 -5.89 16.85
N LEU A 126 -6.67 -6.76 16.60
CA LEU A 126 -6.44 -8.18 16.29
C LEU A 126 -5.81 -8.35 14.90
N ASP A 127 -6.24 -7.55 13.92
CA ASP A 127 -5.75 -7.60 12.55
C ASP A 127 -4.44 -6.82 12.35
N GLN A 128 -3.91 -6.16 13.39
CA GLN A 128 -2.54 -5.66 13.31
C GLN A 128 -1.63 -6.86 13.05
N PRO A 129 -0.86 -6.89 11.95
CA PRO A 129 0.19 -7.88 11.81
C PRO A 129 1.04 -7.77 13.06
N HIS A 130 1.14 -8.85 13.83
CA HIS A 130 2.00 -8.92 15.02
C HIS A 130 3.29 -8.22 14.65
N ARG A 131 3.51 -7.02 15.22
CA ARG A 131 4.48 -6.04 14.75
C ARG A 131 5.87 -6.60 15.08
N GLN A 132 6.33 -7.59 14.31
CA GLN A 132 7.75 -7.85 14.15
C GLN A 132 8.32 -6.48 13.77
N PRO A 133 9.29 -5.95 14.52
CA PRO A 133 9.95 -4.72 14.13
C PRO A 133 10.63 -5.02 12.80
N GLN A 134 9.91 -4.75 11.70
CA GLN A 134 10.50 -4.69 10.38
C GLN A 134 11.48 -3.54 10.51
N TRP A 135 12.74 -3.89 10.69
CA TRP A 135 13.86 -2.98 10.65
C TRP A 135 13.90 -2.41 9.23
N GLN A 136 13.06 -1.41 9.01
CA GLN A 136 13.05 -0.59 7.82
C GLN A 136 14.32 0.24 7.94
N TRP A 137 15.37 -0.23 7.28
CA TRP A 137 16.55 0.60 7.05
C TRP A 137 16.04 1.94 6.54
N PRO A 138 16.35 3.07 7.20
CA PRO A 138 15.95 4.36 6.69
C PRO A 138 16.45 4.42 5.25
N THR A 139 15.56 4.73 4.31
CA THR A 139 15.85 4.83 2.87
C THR A 139 17.02 5.79 2.58
N GLN A 140 17.38 6.64 3.55
CA GLN A 140 18.60 7.44 3.56
C GLN A 140 19.91 6.62 3.48
N LEU A 141 19.91 5.35 3.90
CA LEU A 141 21.08 4.47 3.78
C LEU A 141 21.25 3.87 2.37
N ARG A 142 20.23 3.92 1.48
CA ARG A 142 20.44 3.60 0.05
C ARG A 142 21.08 4.75 -0.71
N ALA A 143 20.76 6.00 -0.36
CA ALA A 143 21.34 7.18 -1.00
C ALA A 143 22.79 7.46 -0.53
N ALA A 144 23.14 7.09 0.70
CA ALA A 144 24.46 7.36 1.27
C ALA A 144 25.57 6.37 0.81
N LEU A 145 25.21 5.18 0.34
CA LEU A 145 26.20 4.18 -0.12
C LEU A 145 26.54 4.29 -1.62
N HIS A 146 25.68 4.89 -2.45
CA HIS A 146 25.97 5.06 -3.88
C HIS A 146 26.86 6.27 -4.20
N ARG A 147 26.98 7.24 -3.27
CA ARG A 147 27.77 8.47 -3.48
C ARG A 147 29.24 8.37 -3.03
N LYS A 148 29.56 7.48 -2.08
CA LYS A 148 30.96 7.26 -1.64
C LYS A 148 31.73 6.27 -2.52
N TRP A 149 31.07 5.29 -3.15
CA TRP A 149 31.75 4.34 -4.04
C TRP A 149 32.20 4.96 -5.38
N LEU A 150 31.49 5.97 -5.90
CA LEU A 150 31.90 6.68 -7.11
C LEU A 150 33.16 7.53 -6.92
N LEU A 151 33.41 8.05 -5.70
CA LEU A 151 34.63 8.81 -5.41
C LEU A 151 35.85 7.91 -5.17
N ILE A 152 35.64 6.69 -4.65
CA ILE A 152 36.74 5.72 -4.49
C ILE A 152 37.19 5.17 -5.85
N LEU A 153 36.27 4.91 -6.79
CA LEU A 153 36.64 4.51 -8.16
C LEU A 153 37.31 5.65 -8.94
N ALA A 154 36.87 6.90 -8.78
CA ALA A 154 37.53 8.04 -9.42
C ALA A 154 38.94 8.30 -8.85
N GLY A 155 39.14 8.13 -7.53
CA GLY A 155 40.44 8.33 -6.88
C GLY A 155 41.50 7.29 -7.29
N VAL A 156 41.11 6.01 -7.46
CA VAL A 156 42.05 4.94 -7.85
C VAL A 156 42.50 5.09 -9.31
N VAL A 157 41.63 5.56 -10.22
CA VAL A 157 42.00 5.81 -11.62
C VAL A 157 42.99 6.98 -11.75
N SER A 158 42.88 8.02 -10.91
CA SER A 158 43.83 9.15 -10.93
C SER A 158 45.22 8.79 -10.40
N VAL A 159 45.33 7.90 -9.40
CA VAL A 159 46.64 7.45 -8.89
C VAL A 159 47.31 6.47 -9.87
N ALA A 160 46.55 5.61 -10.54
CA ALA A 160 47.09 4.69 -11.55
C ALA A 160 47.62 5.41 -12.80
N LEU A 161 46.92 6.45 -13.27
CA LEU A 161 47.40 7.30 -14.38
C LEU A 161 48.59 8.19 -13.95
N GLY A 162 48.61 8.68 -12.71
CA GLY A 162 49.73 9.47 -12.18
C GLY A 162 51.03 8.66 -12.02
N PHE A 163 50.94 7.41 -11.56
CA PHE A 163 52.10 6.51 -11.47
C PHE A 163 52.56 5.97 -12.84
N GLY A 164 51.65 5.69 -13.77
CA GLY A 164 52.01 5.22 -15.12
C GLY A 164 52.73 6.26 -15.98
N LEU A 165 52.44 7.56 -15.76
CA LEU A 165 53.08 8.66 -16.49
C LEU A 165 54.45 9.04 -15.89
N LEU A 166 54.67 8.78 -14.60
CA LEU A 166 55.98 8.94 -13.95
C LEU A 166 56.94 7.78 -14.27
N TYR A 167 56.43 6.54 -14.43
CA TYR A 167 57.27 5.39 -14.76
C TYR A 167 57.80 5.46 -16.20
N THR A 168 56.98 5.89 -17.16
CA THR A 168 57.37 6.00 -18.57
C THR A 168 58.33 7.16 -18.85
N VAL A 169 58.24 8.28 -18.11
CA VAL A 169 59.21 9.38 -18.20
C VAL A 169 60.52 9.05 -17.46
N GLY A 170 60.47 8.23 -16.40
CA GLY A 170 61.66 7.77 -15.69
C GLY A 170 62.49 6.75 -16.47
N GLU A 171 61.85 5.87 -17.25
CA GLU A 171 62.54 4.87 -18.09
C GLU A 171 63.20 5.53 -19.32
N PHE A 172 62.55 6.54 -19.93
CA PHE A 172 63.12 7.31 -21.04
C PHE A 172 64.30 8.22 -20.62
N ALA A 173 64.36 8.64 -19.35
CA ALA A 173 65.45 9.48 -18.84
C ALA A 173 66.71 8.68 -18.49
N TYR A 174 66.60 7.37 -18.25
CA TYR A 174 67.75 6.50 -17.99
C TYR A 174 68.44 6.08 -19.30
N ASP A 175 67.69 5.71 -20.34
CA ASP A 175 68.27 5.31 -21.64
C ASP A 175 69.01 6.46 -22.35
N VAL A 176 68.49 7.69 -22.28
CA VAL A 176 69.13 8.86 -22.90
C VAL A 176 70.40 9.31 -22.17
N VAL A 177 70.52 9.01 -20.86
CA VAL A 177 71.72 9.36 -20.07
C VAL A 177 72.81 8.30 -20.21
N GLU A 178 72.47 7.04 -20.43
CA GLU A 178 73.44 5.96 -20.65
C GLU A 178 74.08 6.05 -22.06
N GLU A 179 73.32 6.44 -23.09
CA GLU A 179 73.85 6.63 -24.46
C GLU A 179 74.76 7.88 -24.61
N VAL A 180 74.68 8.83 -23.67
CA VAL A 180 75.52 10.07 -23.67
C VAL A 180 76.78 9.93 -22.80
N LEU A 181 76.89 8.87 -21.98
CA LEU A 181 78.01 8.67 -21.05
C LEU A 181 78.98 7.54 -21.46
N ASP A 182 78.76 6.89 -22.60
CA ASP A 182 79.62 5.81 -23.13
C ASP A 182 80.27 6.14 -24.51
N ASP A 183 80.40 7.43 -24.84
CA ASP A 183 81.20 7.97 -25.97
C ASP A 183 82.21 9.04 -25.47
#